data_AF-A0A147F9G5-F1
#
_entry.id   AF-A0A147F9G5-F1
#
_cell.length_a   1.000
_cell.length_b   1.000
_cell.length_c   1.000
_cell.angle_alpha   90.00
_cell.angle_beta   90.00
_cell.angle_gamma   90.00
#
_symmetry.space_group_name_H-M   'P 1'
#
loop_
_entity.id
_entity.type
_entity.pdbx_description
1 polymer ?
#
loop_
_entity_poly.entity_id
_entity_poly.type
_entity_poly.pdbx_seq_one_letter_code
_entity_poly.pdbx_strand_id
1 'polypeptide(L)'
;MTDAPRPAGVTPPVAVVFATVTFVALGIGGLGVASLVLDRDVIPVTGLGPIPGVIGLVVATALFAGILLWGLRAQPPGYLTAVPCALGAYVGELAGIVAGGLFSGADPARAVAAAGTVALGWPGGVLAAAAMLAAVFGVFLVRARTERPRWTWEDEDDDTP
;
A
#
# COMPACT_ATOMS: atom_id res chain seq x y z
N MET A 1 -10.40 40.85 9.75
CA MET A 1 -10.42 39.40 9.48
C MET A 1 -9.08 39.05 8.85
N THR A 2 -8.13 38.61 9.65
CA THR A 2 -6.82 38.16 9.16
C THR A 2 -7.01 36.78 8.52
N ASP A 3 -6.82 36.70 7.21
CA ASP A 3 -6.74 35.45 6.46
C ASP A 3 -5.47 34.70 6.90
N ALA A 4 -5.53 34.04 8.06
CA ALA A 4 -4.49 33.09 8.43
C ALA A 4 -4.51 31.95 7.40
N PRO A 5 -3.38 31.65 6.72
CA PRO A 5 -3.34 30.56 5.76
C PRO A 5 -3.80 29.26 6.44
N ARG A 6 -4.91 28.68 5.96
CA ARG A 6 -5.36 27.38 6.49
C ARG A 6 -4.22 26.37 6.37
N PRO A 7 -3.95 25.55 7.40
CA PRO A 7 -2.89 24.56 7.34
C PRO A 7 -3.06 23.66 6.12
N ALA A 8 -2.01 23.53 5.32
CA ALA A 8 -2.00 22.64 4.18
C ALA A 8 -1.73 21.20 4.67
N GLY A 9 -2.48 20.24 4.14
CA GLY A 9 -2.19 18.82 4.37
C GLY A 9 -0.89 18.39 3.66
N VAL A 10 -0.49 17.14 3.87
CA VAL A 10 0.72 16.58 3.23
C VAL A 10 0.57 16.63 1.71
N THR A 11 1.66 16.97 1.00
CA THR A 11 1.63 17.00 -0.47
C THR A 11 1.38 15.60 -1.03
N PRO A 12 0.62 15.45 -2.14
CA PRO A 12 0.28 14.14 -2.68
C PRO A 12 1.47 13.18 -2.89
N PRO A 13 2.63 13.62 -3.43
CA PRO A 13 3.77 12.71 -3.60
C PRO A 13 4.30 12.17 -2.27
N VAL A 14 4.38 13.01 -1.23
CA VAL A 14 4.85 12.59 0.09
C VAL A 14 3.86 11.62 0.73
N ALA A 15 2.55 11.88 0.61
CA ALA A 15 1.51 10.98 1.08
C ALA A 15 1.59 9.60 0.40
N VAL A 16 1.90 9.55 -0.91
CA VAL A 16 2.12 8.28 -1.64
C VAL A 16 3.30 7.51 -1.08
N VAL A 17 4.42 8.17 -0.78
CA VAL A 17 5.60 7.51 -0.19
C VAL A 17 5.23 6.86 1.15
N PHE A 18 4.63 7.62 2.07
CA PHE A 18 4.23 7.09 3.37
C PHE A 18 3.22 5.94 3.24
N ALA A 19 2.18 6.12 2.42
CA ALA A 19 1.19 5.08 2.18
C ALA A 19 1.83 3.82 1.54
N THR A 20 2.81 3.97 0.66
CA THR A 20 3.51 2.84 0.02
C THR A 20 4.34 2.07 1.05
N VAL A 21 5.06 2.78 1.93
CA VAL A 21 5.80 2.14 3.02
C VAL A 21 4.84 1.42 3.97
N THR A 22 3.73 2.06 4.34
CA THR A 22 2.68 1.43 5.15
C THR A 22 2.10 0.19 4.47
N PHE A 23 1.83 0.23 3.17
CA PHE A 23 1.35 -0.90 2.41
C PHE A 23 2.32 -2.09 2.45
N VAL A 24 3.60 -1.85 2.15
CA VAL A 24 4.63 -2.90 2.17
C VAL A 24 4.79 -3.48 3.58
N ALA A 25 4.82 -2.63 4.60
CA ALA A 25 4.94 -3.06 6.00
C ALA A 25 3.74 -3.90 6.43
N LEU A 26 2.52 -3.46 6.14
CA LEU A 26 1.29 -4.20 6.44
C LEU A 26 1.19 -5.50 5.63
N GLY A 27 1.61 -5.49 4.37
CA GLY A 27 1.65 -6.67 3.51
C GLY A 27 2.59 -7.73 4.07
N ILE A 28 3.86 -7.40 4.28
CA ILE A 28 4.86 -8.35 4.81
C ILE A 28 4.49 -8.80 6.22
N GLY A 29 4.18 -7.86 7.11
CA GLY A 29 3.83 -8.18 8.50
C GLY A 29 2.54 -8.98 8.60
N GLY A 30 1.50 -8.60 7.86
CA GLY A 30 0.22 -9.29 7.82
C GLY A 30 0.32 -10.70 7.26
N LEU A 31 1.05 -10.87 6.15
CA LEU A 31 1.32 -12.20 5.59
C LEU A 31 2.11 -13.08 6.57
N GLY A 32 3.12 -12.52 7.24
CA GLY A 32 3.90 -13.24 8.25
C GLY A 32 3.06 -13.70 9.44
N VAL A 33 2.26 -12.79 10.03
CA VAL A 33 1.38 -13.13 11.15
C VAL A 33 0.31 -14.14 10.74
N ALA A 34 -0.33 -13.95 9.59
CA ALA A 34 -1.35 -14.86 9.10
C ALA A 34 -0.78 -16.25 8.79
N SER A 35 0.45 -16.33 8.23
CA SER A 35 1.17 -17.59 8.03
C SER A 35 1.35 -18.36 9.35
N LEU A 36 1.80 -17.68 10.41
CA LEU A 36 1.96 -18.29 11.75
C LEU A 36 0.63 -18.75 12.36
N VAL A 37 -0.44 -17.99 12.16
CA VAL A 37 -1.78 -18.33 12.68
C VAL A 37 -2.41 -19.49 11.92
N LEU A 38 -2.20 -19.54 10.60
CA LEU A 38 -2.80 -20.53 9.71
C LEU A 38 -1.97 -21.81 9.60
N ASP A 39 -0.72 -21.80 10.10
CA ASP A 39 0.28 -22.85 9.95
C ASP A 39 0.44 -23.28 8.48
N ARG A 40 0.50 -22.29 7.59
CA ARG A 40 0.56 -22.48 6.14
C ARG A 40 1.48 -21.48 5.48
N ASP A 41 2.31 -21.97 4.58
CA ASP A 41 3.16 -21.13 3.73
C ASP A 41 2.33 -20.19 2.84
N VAL A 42 2.85 -18.98 2.65
CA VAL A 42 2.24 -17.94 1.79
C VAL A 42 2.19 -18.41 0.32
N ILE A 43 3.20 -19.18 -0.12
CA ILE A 43 3.26 -19.79 -1.45
C ILE A 43 3.49 -21.30 -1.27
N PRO A 44 2.44 -22.13 -1.20
CA PRO A 44 2.56 -23.55 -0.94
C PRO A 44 2.96 -24.37 -2.19
N VAL A 45 3.76 -23.79 -3.09
CA VAL A 45 4.13 -24.44 -4.37
C VAL A 45 5.58 -24.89 -4.33
N THR A 46 5.77 -26.18 -4.11
CA THR A 46 7.09 -26.84 -4.08
C THR A 46 7.84 -26.61 -5.39
N GLY A 47 8.99 -25.93 -5.34
CA GLY A 47 9.90 -25.75 -6.48
C GLY A 47 9.86 -24.38 -7.18
N LEU A 48 8.94 -23.49 -6.81
CA LEU A 48 9.02 -22.07 -7.16
C LEU A 48 9.74 -21.37 -6.01
N GLY A 49 11.01 -20.99 -6.21
CA GLY A 49 11.77 -20.23 -5.21
C GLY A 49 11.09 -18.90 -4.84
N PRO A 50 11.71 -18.04 -4.01
CA PRO A 50 11.09 -16.80 -3.52
C PRO A 50 10.81 -15.75 -4.61
N ILE A 51 11.38 -15.91 -5.82
CA ILE A 51 11.38 -14.93 -6.90
C ILE A 51 9.97 -14.48 -7.34
N PRO A 52 8.98 -15.37 -7.61
CA PRO A 52 7.66 -14.94 -8.06
C PRO A 52 6.91 -14.13 -7.00
N GLY A 53 7.08 -14.43 -5.72
CA GLY A 53 6.50 -13.65 -4.63
C GLY A 53 7.10 -12.24 -4.55
N VAL A 54 8.41 -12.12 -4.70
CA VAL A 54 9.10 -10.82 -4.73
C VAL A 54 8.63 -9.98 -5.92
N ILE A 55 8.56 -10.58 -7.12
CA ILE A 55 8.11 -9.87 -8.33
C ILE A 55 6.62 -9.49 -8.19
N GLY A 56 5.79 -10.38 -7.65
CA GLY A 56 4.40 -10.11 -7.28
C GLY A 56 4.27 -8.86 -6.42
N LEU A 57 5.00 -8.81 -5.30
CA LEU A 57 4.96 -7.68 -4.38
C LEU A 57 5.45 -6.38 -5.02
N VAL A 58 6.51 -6.43 -5.84
CA VAL A 58 7.03 -5.25 -6.55
C VAL A 58 5.99 -4.69 -7.52
N VAL A 59 5.35 -5.55 -8.32
CA VAL A 59 4.31 -5.13 -9.28
C VAL A 59 3.08 -4.60 -8.55
N ALA A 60 2.64 -5.27 -7.48
CA ALA A 60 1.56 -4.80 -6.61
C ALA A 60 1.85 -3.41 -6.04
N THR A 61 3.06 -3.19 -5.54
CA THR A 61 3.52 -1.91 -4.97
C THR A 61 3.53 -0.81 -6.02
N ALA A 62 4.02 -1.08 -7.22
CA ALA A 62 4.04 -0.12 -8.32
C ALA A 62 2.63 0.29 -8.76
N LEU A 63 1.72 -0.67 -8.90
CA LEU A 63 0.32 -0.38 -9.24
C LEU A 63 -0.39 0.38 -8.12
N PHE A 64 -0.21 -0.03 -6.87
CA PHE A 64 -0.73 0.69 -5.70
C PHE A 64 -0.28 2.16 -5.72
N ALA A 65 1.02 2.42 -5.83
CA ALA A 65 1.57 3.76 -5.80
C ALA A 65 1.07 4.60 -6.99
N GLY A 66 1.02 4.03 -8.19
CA GLY A 66 0.52 4.70 -9.39
C GLY A 66 -0.95 5.08 -9.29
N ILE A 67 -1.80 4.15 -8.84
CA ILE A 67 -3.24 4.38 -8.67
C ILE A 67 -3.51 5.40 -7.57
N LEU A 68 -2.80 5.30 -6.43
CA LEU A 68 -2.94 6.27 -5.35
C LEU A 68 -2.51 7.66 -5.81
N LEU A 69 -1.35 7.79 -6.48
CA LEU A 69 -0.88 9.05 -7.02
C LEU A 69 -1.89 9.66 -7.99
N TRP A 70 -2.51 8.85 -8.85
CA TRP A 70 -3.55 9.29 -9.75
C TRP A 70 -4.82 9.74 -9.00
N GLY A 71 -5.29 8.95 -8.04
CA GLY A 71 -6.50 9.25 -7.27
C GLY A 71 -6.36 10.45 -6.33
N LEU A 72 -5.14 10.75 -5.85
CA LEU A 72 -4.86 11.96 -5.07
C LEU A 72 -4.82 13.25 -5.91
N ARG A 73 -4.88 13.16 -7.24
CA ARG A 73 -5.04 14.36 -8.11
C ARG A 73 -6.46 14.91 -8.10
N ALA A 74 -7.46 14.14 -7.66
CA ALA A 74 -8.83 14.62 -7.55
C ALA A 74 -8.97 15.67 -6.42
N GLN A 75 -9.82 16.68 -6.64
CA GLN A 75 -10.09 17.73 -5.64
C GLN A 75 -11.57 17.76 -5.24
N PRO A 76 -11.93 17.40 -3.99
CA PRO A 76 -11.08 16.81 -2.96
C PRO A 76 -10.80 15.31 -3.22
N PRO A 77 -9.69 14.77 -2.70
CA PRO A 77 -9.43 13.33 -2.79
C PRO A 77 -10.46 12.55 -1.97
N GLY A 78 -11.07 11.54 -2.61
CA GLY A 78 -12.08 10.69 -2.00
C GLY A 78 -11.47 9.45 -1.33
N TYR A 79 -12.04 9.00 -0.21
CA TYR A 79 -11.66 7.73 0.43
C TYR A 79 -11.97 6.52 -0.45
N LEU A 80 -12.90 6.66 -1.41
CA LEU A 80 -13.19 5.62 -2.40
C LEU A 80 -12.00 5.30 -3.31
N THR A 81 -10.97 6.16 -3.38
CA THR A 81 -9.69 5.86 -4.04
C THR A 81 -9.00 4.61 -3.47
N ALA A 82 -9.32 4.22 -2.23
CA ALA A 82 -8.77 3.00 -1.64
C ALA A 82 -9.23 1.72 -2.36
N VAL A 83 -10.44 1.71 -2.94
CA VAL A 83 -10.98 0.55 -3.67
C VAL A 83 -10.14 0.19 -4.90
N PRO A 84 -9.89 1.10 -5.87
CA PRO A 84 -9.03 0.78 -6.99
C PRO A 84 -7.57 0.51 -6.57
N CYS A 85 -7.07 1.09 -5.45
CA CYS A 85 -5.75 0.76 -4.93
C CYS A 85 -5.67 -0.71 -4.47
N ALA A 86 -6.68 -1.19 -3.74
CA ALA A 86 -6.76 -2.58 -3.30
C ALA A 86 -6.89 -3.55 -4.48
N LEU A 87 -7.76 -3.23 -5.45
CA LEU A 87 -7.90 -4.02 -6.68
C LEU A 87 -6.61 -4.03 -7.49
N GLY A 88 -5.93 -2.89 -7.62
CA GLY A 88 -4.67 -2.78 -8.34
C GLY A 88 -3.53 -3.54 -7.68
N ALA A 89 -3.42 -3.50 -6.35
CA ALA A 89 -2.45 -4.29 -5.61
C ALA A 89 -2.69 -5.79 -5.80
N TYR A 90 -3.95 -6.24 -5.69
CA TYR A 90 -4.34 -7.63 -5.90
C TYR A 90 -4.03 -8.11 -7.33
N VAL A 91 -4.47 -7.36 -8.34
CA VAL A 91 -4.18 -7.69 -9.75
C VAL A 91 -2.67 -7.65 -10.03
N GLY A 92 -1.96 -6.69 -9.44
CA GLY A 92 -0.51 -6.54 -9.58
C GLY A 92 0.27 -7.72 -9.01
N GLU A 93 -0.15 -8.22 -7.84
CA GLU A 93 0.43 -9.42 -7.25
C GLU A 93 0.28 -10.62 -8.19
N LEU A 94 -0.94 -10.87 -8.68
CA LEU A 94 -1.20 -11.99 -9.58
C LEU A 94 -0.42 -11.87 -10.89
N ALA A 95 -0.41 -10.69 -11.50
CA ALA A 95 0.35 -10.43 -12.72
C ALA A 95 1.86 -10.60 -12.49
N GLY A 96 2.37 -10.13 -11.35
CA GLY A 96 3.78 -10.26 -10.99
C GLY A 96 4.20 -11.69 -10.68
N ILE A 97 3.32 -12.51 -10.07
CA ILE A 97 3.58 -13.94 -9.86
C ILE A 97 3.68 -14.67 -11.20
N VAL A 98 2.74 -14.43 -12.12
CA VAL A 98 2.79 -15.04 -13.46
C VAL A 98 4.04 -14.61 -14.21
N ALA A 99 4.34 -13.31 -14.22
CA ALA A 99 5.54 -12.77 -14.85
C ALA A 99 6.82 -13.35 -14.22
N GLY A 100 6.90 -13.40 -12.90
CA GLY A 100 8.05 -13.92 -12.18
C GLY A 100 8.27 -15.41 -12.38
N GLY A 101 7.19 -16.20 -12.46
CA GLY A 101 7.26 -17.60 -12.87
C GLY A 101 7.84 -17.74 -14.28
N LEU A 102 7.38 -16.94 -15.23
CA LEU A 102 7.88 -16.95 -16.61
C LEU A 102 9.35 -16.54 -16.70
N PHE A 103 9.76 -15.49 -15.99
CA PHE A 103 11.17 -15.03 -15.94
C PHE A 103 12.10 -16.05 -15.30
N SER A 104 11.61 -16.85 -14.35
CA SER A 104 12.39 -17.92 -13.72
C SER A 104 12.55 -19.17 -14.60
N GLY A 105 11.95 -19.19 -15.79
CA GLY A 105 11.96 -20.36 -16.69
C GLY A 105 11.04 -21.49 -16.22
N ALA A 106 10.13 -21.21 -15.29
CA ALA A 106 9.14 -22.19 -14.84
C ALA A 106 8.13 -22.49 -15.95
N ASP A 107 7.57 -23.70 -15.92
CA ASP A 107 6.44 -24.08 -16.77
C ASP A 107 5.29 -23.07 -16.59
N PRO A 108 4.79 -22.42 -17.66
CA PRO A 108 3.69 -21.47 -17.60
C PRO A 108 2.46 -22.01 -16.86
N ALA A 109 2.18 -23.31 -16.97
CA ALA A 109 1.08 -23.94 -16.25
C ALA A 109 1.27 -23.89 -14.72
N ARG A 110 2.52 -24.03 -14.25
CA ARG A 110 2.87 -23.92 -12.82
C ARG A 110 2.82 -22.48 -12.34
N ALA A 111 3.25 -21.53 -13.16
CA ALA A 111 3.16 -20.10 -12.83
C ALA A 111 1.71 -19.63 -12.69
N VAL A 112 0.83 -20.07 -13.60
CA VAL A 112 -0.62 -19.78 -13.52
C VAL A 112 -1.26 -20.51 -12.34
N ALA A 113 -0.89 -21.76 -12.07
CA ALA A 113 -1.38 -22.47 -10.89
C ALA A 113 -0.99 -21.77 -9.58
N ALA A 114 0.24 -21.26 -9.47
CA ALA A 114 0.71 -20.51 -8.32
C ALA A 114 -0.03 -19.16 -8.16
N ALA A 115 -0.30 -18.46 -9.26
CA ALA A 115 -1.15 -17.28 -9.20
C ALA A 115 -2.60 -17.66 -8.78
N GLY A 116 -3.10 -18.81 -9.21
CA GLY A 116 -4.41 -19.33 -8.84
C GLY A 116 -4.54 -19.64 -7.34
N THR A 117 -3.50 -20.22 -6.72
CA THR A 117 -3.51 -20.49 -5.27
C THR A 117 -3.50 -19.21 -4.44
N VAL A 118 -2.78 -18.18 -4.89
CA VAL A 118 -2.77 -16.86 -4.24
C VAL A 118 -4.09 -16.14 -4.46
N ALA A 119 -4.66 -16.19 -5.67
CA ALA A 119 -5.93 -15.56 -6.02
C ALA A 119 -7.11 -16.13 -5.24
N LEU A 120 -7.15 -17.45 -5.06
CA LEU A 120 -8.23 -18.14 -4.34
C LEU A 120 -7.91 -18.32 -2.85
N GLY A 121 -6.71 -17.92 -2.43
CA GLY A 121 -6.20 -18.12 -1.10
C GLY A 121 -6.38 -16.90 -0.20
N TRP A 122 -6.05 -17.10 1.07
CA TRP A 122 -5.96 -16.03 2.06
C TRP A 122 -4.89 -14.96 1.76
N PRO A 123 -3.75 -15.21 1.08
CA PRO A 123 -2.71 -14.20 0.89
C PRO A 123 -3.21 -12.96 0.12
N GLY A 124 -3.93 -13.17 -0.99
CA GLY A 124 -4.47 -12.07 -1.79
C GLY A 124 -5.46 -11.20 -1.00
N GLY A 125 -6.24 -11.80 -0.10
CA GLY A 125 -7.14 -11.08 0.80
C GLY A 125 -6.38 -10.18 1.79
N VAL A 126 -5.28 -10.68 2.37
CA VAL A 126 -4.42 -9.91 3.28
C VAL A 126 -3.77 -8.72 2.56
N LEU A 127 -3.23 -8.95 1.36
CA LEU A 127 -2.61 -7.89 0.55
C LEU A 127 -3.61 -6.83 0.10
N ALA A 128 -4.81 -7.23 -0.33
CA ALA A 128 -5.88 -6.30 -0.68
C ALA A 128 -6.33 -5.45 0.52
N ALA A 129 -6.45 -6.06 1.70
CA ALA A 129 -6.79 -5.34 2.93
C ALA A 129 -5.69 -4.35 3.35
N ALA A 130 -4.42 -4.77 3.27
CA ALA A 130 -3.26 -3.90 3.53
C ALA A 130 -3.26 -2.68 2.60
N ALA A 131 -3.49 -2.90 1.29
CA ALA A 131 -3.59 -1.83 0.31
C ALA A 131 -4.76 -0.88 0.60
N MET A 132 -5.92 -1.41 0.96
CA MET A 132 -7.09 -0.60 1.33
C MET A 132 -6.78 0.32 2.51
N LEU A 133 -6.22 -0.22 3.60
CA LEU A 133 -5.87 0.55 4.81
C LEU A 133 -4.80 1.60 4.52
N ALA A 134 -3.76 1.23 3.77
CA ALA A 134 -2.69 2.13 3.38
C ALA A 134 -3.18 3.28 2.49
N ALA A 135 -4.11 3.02 1.57
CA ALA A 135 -4.70 4.06 0.73
C ALA A 135 -5.60 5.00 1.53
N VAL A 136 -6.41 4.48 2.47
CA VAL A 136 -7.19 5.33 3.40
C VAL A 136 -6.26 6.24 4.19
N PHE A 137 -5.14 5.71 4.68
CA PHE A 137 -4.10 6.48 5.37
C PHE A 137 -3.48 7.55 4.46
N GLY A 138 -3.14 7.23 3.22
CA GLY A 138 -2.63 8.21 2.25
C GLY A 138 -3.61 9.35 1.96
N VAL A 139 -4.89 9.03 1.76
CA VAL A 139 -5.95 10.05 1.59
C VAL A 139 -6.11 10.88 2.87
N PHE A 140 -6.03 10.25 4.04
CA PHE A 140 -6.07 10.95 5.31
C PHE A 140 -4.92 11.96 5.45
N LEU A 141 -3.68 11.60 5.09
CA LEU A 141 -2.52 12.51 5.15
C LEU A 141 -2.70 13.78 4.30
N VAL A 142 -3.30 13.65 3.11
CA VAL A 142 -3.58 14.80 2.24
C VAL A 142 -4.73 15.66 2.78
N ARG A 143 -5.71 15.03 3.45
CA ARG A 143 -6.89 15.73 3.99
C ARG A 143 -6.65 16.33 5.38
N ALA A 144 -5.77 15.75 6.17
CA ALA A 144 -5.48 16.18 7.53
C ALA A 144 -4.78 17.53 7.51
N ARG A 145 -5.54 18.58 7.84
CA ARG A 145 -5.03 19.94 7.99
C ARG A 145 -4.67 20.14 9.46
N THR A 146 -3.49 19.68 9.85
CA THR A 146 -2.97 19.92 11.19
C THR A 146 -2.23 21.24 11.23
N GLU A 147 -2.53 22.08 12.22
CA GLU A 147 -1.72 23.26 12.49
C GLU A 147 -0.27 22.83 12.79
N ARG A 148 0.68 23.72 12.53
CA ARG A 148 2.08 23.50 12.91
C ARG A 148 2.09 23.19 14.41
N PRO A 149 2.68 22.06 14.86
CA PRO A 149 2.78 21.79 16.29
C PRO A 149 3.46 22.99 16.94
N ARG A 150 2.71 23.69 17.79
CA ARG A 150 3.23 24.81 18.58
C ARG A 150 3.67 24.25 19.91
N TRP A 151 4.87 24.62 20.31
CA TRP A 151 5.39 24.23 21.60
C TRP A 151 5.17 25.35 22.60
N THR A 152 4.93 25.00 23.85
CA THR A 152 4.58 25.98 24.90
C THR A 152 5.65 27.04 25.12
N TRP A 153 6.91 26.77 24.74
CA TRP A 153 8.00 27.75 24.81
C TRP A 153 8.06 28.71 23.59
N GLU A 154 7.33 28.44 22.51
CA GLU A 154 7.23 29.35 21.34
C GLU A 154 6.28 30.53 21.61
N ASP A 155 5.48 30.47 22.69
CA ASP A 155 4.56 31.53 23.11
C ASP A 155 5.22 32.52 24.10
N GLU A 156 6.42 32.22 24.62
CA GLU A 156 7.09 33.02 25.66
C GLU A 156 7.76 34.31 25.11
N ASP A 157 7.97 34.40 23.79
CA ASP A 157 8.62 35.56 23.15
C ASP A 157 7.65 36.71 22.80
N ASP A 158 6.33 36.49 22.87
CA ASP A 158 5.29 37.47 22.50
C ASP A 158 4.62 38.18 23.71
N ASP A 159 4.95 37.79 24.95
CA ASP A 159 4.46 38.45 26.16
C ASP A 159 5.34 39.65 26.51
N THR A 160 5.12 40.78 25.81
CA THR A 160 5.60 42.10 26.24
C THR A 160 4.52 42.83 27.04
N PRO A 161 4.81 43.17 28.31
CA PRO A 161 4.47 44.48 28.88
C PRO A 161 5.72 45.33 29.17
#